data_AF-A0A7J7U6E7-F1
#
_entry.id   AF-A0A7J7U6E7-F1
#
_cell.length_a   1.000
_cell.length_b   1.000
_cell.length_c   1.000
_cell.angle_alpha   90.00
_cell.angle_beta   90.00
_cell.angle_gamma   90.00
#
_symmetry.space_group_name_H-M   'P 1'
#
loop_
_entity.id
_entity.type
_entity.pdbx_description
1 polymer ?
#
loop_
_entity_poly.entity_id
_entity_poly.type
_entity_poly.pdbx_seq_one_letter_code
_entity_poly.pdbx_strand_id
1 'polypeptide(L)'
;MFPLTEGNKHVAQLLFSTGTCPRCIFRFCGVDFHAPYKLSYEELFNELQKFLKTEKGELILEVPNPPPKKIRLHELEDGIDGTDNQSQNGEGRVSIIEGGSIAFKSSSPNVCNVCLGILQEFCEKEFIKKVCQKVEASGFEFTNLVFSVSFPPQLSVREHAAWLLVKQEMGKQSLSLGRNDIVQLKEAYKWITHPLFSEELGVPIDGKSLFEVSVVFAHPETVEDCHFLRAICPDCFKPAKNKQSVFTRMAVMKALNKINEEDFRKQFPCPPNSPKAVCSVLEMECAHGAVFVAGNIFCLEYTYAVNLLTFLKKLN
;
A
#
# COMPACT_ATOMS: atom_id res chain seq x y z
N MET A 1 16.72 -9.12 -11.62
CA MET A 1 16.77 -10.18 -10.60
C MET A 1 15.71 -9.86 -9.56
N PHE A 2 14.88 -10.83 -9.18
CA PHE A 2 13.80 -10.62 -8.21
C PHE A 2 14.39 -10.44 -6.79
N PRO A 3 13.88 -9.52 -5.96
CA PRO A 3 14.56 -9.13 -4.71
C PRO A 3 14.38 -10.11 -3.55
N LEU A 4 13.41 -11.04 -3.64
CA LEU A 4 13.13 -11.99 -2.57
C LEU A 4 13.94 -13.27 -2.73
N THR A 5 14.37 -13.81 -1.59
CA THR A 5 15.08 -15.09 -1.49
C THR A 5 14.14 -16.22 -1.07
N GLU A 6 14.59 -17.48 -1.17
CA GLU A 6 13.80 -18.65 -0.76
C GLU A 6 13.35 -18.57 0.71
N GLY A 7 14.19 -18.04 1.60
CA GLY A 7 13.84 -17.82 3.00
C GLY A 7 12.69 -16.83 3.22
N ASN A 8 12.38 -15.99 2.22
CA ASN A 8 11.26 -15.05 2.28
C ASN A 8 9.95 -15.65 1.76
N LYS A 9 9.97 -16.82 1.12
CA LYS A 9 8.84 -17.33 0.33
C LYS A 9 7.60 -17.64 1.15
N HIS A 10 7.75 -18.28 2.32
CA HIS A 10 6.63 -18.56 3.22
C HIS A 10 5.94 -17.27 3.70
N VAL A 11 6.73 -16.27 4.10
CA VAL A 11 6.22 -14.96 4.52
C VAL A 11 5.54 -14.24 3.35
N ALA A 12 6.17 -14.23 2.17
CA ALA A 12 5.62 -13.63 0.98
C ALA A 12 4.31 -14.28 0.56
N GLN A 13 4.23 -15.63 0.59
CA GLN A 13 3.02 -16.39 0.28
C GLN A 13 1.89 -16.08 1.27
N LEU A 14 2.20 -16.03 2.57
CA LEU A 14 1.23 -15.71 3.62
C LEU A 14 0.69 -14.28 3.48
N LEU A 15 1.56 -13.30 3.29
CA LEU A 15 1.15 -11.91 3.10
C LEU A 15 0.38 -11.71 1.79
N PHE A 16 0.82 -12.35 0.70
CA PHE A 16 0.16 -12.24 -0.60
C PHE A 16 -1.24 -12.85 -0.59
N SER A 17 -1.39 -14.06 -0.02
CA SER A 17 -2.69 -14.74 0.08
C SER A 17 -3.70 -14.01 0.98
N THR A 18 -3.22 -13.18 1.91
CA THR A 18 -4.06 -12.38 2.82
C THR A 18 -4.36 -10.98 2.28
N GLY A 19 -3.90 -10.63 1.07
CA GLY A 19 -4.22 -9.36 0.41
C GLY A 19 -3.18 -8.24 0.58
N THR A 20 -1.94 -8.56 0.96
CA THR A 20 -0.85 -7.58 1.04
C THR A 20 -0.24 -7.34 -0.35
N CYS A 21 -0.03 -6.08 -0.73
CA CYS A 21 0.56 -5.74 -2.03
C CYS A 21 2.07 -6.07 -2.11
N PRO A 22 2.64 -6.25 -3.33
CA PRO A 22 4.04 -6.63 -3.51
C PRO A 22 5.04 -5.70 -2.81
N ARG A 23 4.83 -4.38 -2.89
CA ARG A 23 5.71 -3.39 -2.23
C ARG A 23 5.66 -3.48 -0.71
N CYS A 24 4.49 -3.78 -0.13
CA CYS A 24 4.40 -4.05 1.31
C CYS A 24 5.09 -5.37 1.68
N ILE A 25 5.01 -6.40 0.85
CA ILE A 25 5.73 -7.66 1.06
C ILE A 25 7.24 -7.41 1.10
N PHE A 26 7.78 -6.65 0.15
CA PHE A 26 9.20 -6.27 0.14
C PHE A 26 9.64 -5.59 1.44
N ARG A 27 8.81 -4.68 1.98
CA ARG A 27 9.08 -4.04 3.28
C ARG A 27 9.16 -5.05 4.43
N PHE A 28 8.20 -5.98 4.51
CA PHE A 28 8.17 -7.00 5.57
C PHE A 28 9.25 -8.07 5.39
N CYS A 29 9.78 -8.24 4.18
CA CYS A 29 10.93 -9.10 3.92
C CYS A 29 12.29 -8.38 4.07
N GLY A 30 12.31 -7.10 4.48
CA GLY A 30 13.54 -6.35 4.73
C GLY A 30 14.31 -5.95 3.47
N VAL A 31 13.64 -5.82 2.32
CA VAL A 31 14.28 -5.37 1.08
C VAL A 31 14.59 -3.87 1.19
N ASP A 32 15.87 -3.52 1.35
CA ASP A 32 16.36 -2.17 1.64
C ASP A 32 16.84 -1.39 0.41
N PHE A 33 16.99 -2.04 -0.73
CA PHE A 33 17.38 -1.39 -1.98
C PHE A 33 16.16 -0.80 -2.72
N HIS A 34 16.32 0.40 -3.28
CA HIS A 34 15.19 1.19 -3.78
C HIS A 34 14.65 0.71 -5.13
N ALA A 35 15.48 0.09 -5.97
CA ALA A 35 15.16 -0.19 -7.37
C ALA A 35 13.89 -1.04 -7.57
N PRO A 36 13.64 -2.15 -6.82
CA PRO A 36 12.44 -2.96 -6.98
C PRO A 36 11.16 -2.20 -6.69
N TYR A 37 11.18 -1.26 -5.73
CA TYR A 37 9.99 -0.48 -5.38
C TYR A 37 9.50 0.42 -6.51
N LYS A 38 10.39 0.80 -7.43
CA LYS A 38 10.13 1.70 -8.56
C LYS A 38 9.56 1.01 -9.79
N LEU A 39 9.54 -0.33 -9.82
CA LEU A 39 8.89 -1.09 -10.89
C LEU A 39 7.39 -0.84 -10.86
N SER A 40 6.73 -1.00 -12.02
CA SER A 40 5.28 -0.83 -12.10
C SER A 40 4.56 -1.87 -11.24
N TYR A 41 3.37 -1.53 -10.76
CA TYR A 41 2.58 -2.45 -9.94
C TYR A 41 2.32 -3.79 -10.64
N GLU A 42 2.02 -3.77 -11.93
CA GLU A 42 1.72 -4.96 -12.74
C GLU A 42 2.94 -5.87 -12.87
N GLU A 43 4.11 -5.32 -13.18
CA GLU A 43 5.37 -6.08 -13.24
C GLU A 43 5.66 -6.73 -11.89
N LEU A 44 5.55 -5.97 -10.79
CA LEU A 44 5.79 -6.49 -9.44
C LEU A 44 4.84 -7.62 -9.08
N PHE A 45 3.56 -7.48 -9.41
CA PHE A 45 2.56 -8.49 -9.16
C PHE A 45 2.84 -9.76 -9.96
N ASN A 46 3.18 -9.63 -11.24
CA ASN A 46 3.50 -10.76 -12.11
C ASN A 46 4.78 -11.49 -11.66
N GLU A 47 5.84 -10.76 -11.36
CA GLU A 47 7.11 -11.34 -10.89
C GLU A 47 6.95 -12.03 -9.54
N LEU A 48 6.19 -11.45 -8.61
CA LEU A 48 5.87 -12.09 -7.34
C LEU A 48 5.05 -13.37 -7.54
N GLN A 49 4.05 -13.36 -8.42
CA GLN A 49 3.30 -14.57 -8.73
C GLN A 49 4.18 -15.66 -9.33
N LYS A 50 5.11 -15.33 -10.23
CA LYS A 50 6.06 -16.29 -10.79
C LYS A 50 6.93 -16.88 -9.68
N PHE A 51 7.52 -16.03 -8.85
CA PHE A 51 8.35 -16.45 -7.71
C PHE A 51 7.62 -17.43 -6.77
N LEU A 52 6.35 -17.17 -6.46
CA LEU A 52 5.53 -18.02 -5.60
C LEU A 52 5.08 -19.34 -6.27
N LYS A 53 4.97 -19.37 -7.61
CA LYS A 53 4.50 -20.56 -8.36
C LYS A 53 5.59 -21.61 -8.61
N THR A 54 6.87 -21.26 -8.51
CA THR A 54 8.01 -22.12 -8.85
C THR A 54 8.06 -23.47 -8.10
N GLU A 55 7.25 -23.65 -7.05
CA GLU A 55 7.28 -24.85 -6.19
C GLU A 55 6.15 -25.87 -6.39
N LYS A 56 5.13 -25.60 -7.21
CA LYS A 56 4.03 -26.58 -7.42
C LYS A 56 4.40 -27.79 -8.30
N GLY A 57 5.69 -28.00 -8.58
CA GLY A 57 6.20 -28.97 -9.56
C GLY A 57 6.87 -30.23 -9.02
N GLU A 58 6.89 -30.49 -7.70
CA GLU A 58 7.52 -31.70 -7.14
C GLU A 58 6.65 -32.33 -6.02
N LEU A 59 5.45 -32.76 -6.40
CA LEU A 59 4.74 -33.82 -5.66
C LEU A 59 4.24 -34.82 -6.70
N ILE A 60 5.12 -35.73 -7.11
CA ILE A 60 4.73 -36.95 -7.80
C ILE A 60 3.96 -37.80 -6.79
N LEU A 61 2.64 -37.74 -6.85
CA LEU A 61 1.79 -38.81 -6.33
C LEU A 61 2.07 -40.04 -7.19
N GLU A 62 2.94 -40.93 -6.72
CA GLU A 62 3.03 -42.30 -7.24
C GLU A 62 1.73 -43.02 -6.90
N VAL A 63 0.77 -42.98 -7.83
CA VAL A 63 -0.33 -43.94 -7.87
C VAL A 63 0.18 -45.13 -8.69
N PRO A 64 0.21 -46.37 -8.15
CA PRO A 64 0.62 -47.54 -8.92
C PRO A 64 -0.42 -47.83 -10.01
N ASN A 65 -0.08 -47.60 -11.28
CA ASN A 65 -0.88 -48.05 -12.41
C ASN A 65 -0.73 -49.58 -12.59
N PRO A 66 -1.81 -50.37 -12.68
CA PRO A 66 -1.75 -51.76 -13.13
C PRO A 66 -1.58 -51.84 -14.66
N PRO A 67 -1.01 -52.94 -15.19
CA PRO A 67 -0.39 -52.96 -16.52
C PRO A 67 -1.40 -53.03 -17.67
N PRO A 68 -1.18 -52.36 -18.81
CA PRO A 68 -2.01 -52.51 -19.98
C PRO A 68 -1.63 -53.78 -20.76
N LYS A 69 -2.58 -54.71 -20.90
CA LYS A 69 -2.46 -55.87 -21.79
C LYS A 69 -2.62 -55.42 -23.25
N LYS A 70 -1.67 -55.87 -24.07
CA LYS A 70 -1.59 -55.68 -25.52
C LYS A 70 -2.89 -56.14 -26.24
N ILE A 71 -3.40 -55.31 -27.14
CA ILE A 71 -4.39 -55.73 -28.16
C ILE A 71 -3.68 -55.70 -29.52
N ARG A 72 -3.67 -56.86 -30.19
CA ARG A 72 -3.36 -57.04 -31.62
C ARG A 72 -4.68 -57.05 -32.39
N LEU A 73 -4.67 -56.45 -33.57
CA LEU A 73 -5.82 -56.20 -34.43
C LEU A 73 -6.01 -57.33 -35.46
N HIS A 74 -7.28 -57.73 -35.69
CA HIS A 74 -7.86 -58.34 -36.93
C HIS A 74 -7.39 -59.78 -37.30
N GLU A 75 -8.19 -60.74 -37.81
CA GLU A 75 -9.37 -60.76 -38.70
C GLU A 75 -10.21 -62.08 -38.55
N LEU A 76 -11.35 -62.11 -39.28
CA LEU A 76 -12.07 -63.24 -39.90
C LEU A 76 -13.30 -63.88 -39.20
N GLU A 77 -14.44 -63.57 -39.81
CA GLU A 77 -15.52 -64.45 -40.32
C GLU A 77 -16.62 -65.06 -39.42
N ASP A 78 -17.79 -65.09 -40.06
CA ASP A 78 -19.01 -65.89 -39.85
C ASP A 78 -20.06 -65.47 -38.80
N GLY A 79 -21.14 -64.87 -39.32
CA GLY A 79 -22.39 -65.62 -39.51
C GLY A 79 -23.43 -65.67 -38.38
N ILE A 80 -24.63 -65.16 -38.73
CA ILE A 80 -25.97 -65.69 -38.39
C ILE A 80 -26.60 -65.22 -37.05
N ASP A 81 -27.55 -64.29 -37.24
CA ASP A 81 -28.96 -64.33 -36.81
C ASP A 81 -29.36 -64.21 -35.33
N GLY A 82 -30.32 -63.30 -35.11
CA GLY A 82 -31.47 -63.58 -34.26
C GLY A 82 -31.55 -62.88 -32.90
N THR A 83 -32.54 -61.96 -32.81
CA THR A 83 -33.42 -61.71 -31.64
C THR A 83 -32.79 -61.06 -30.38
N ASP A 84 -33.38 -60.06 -29.70
CA ASP A 84 -34.64 -59.33 -29.88
C ASP A 84 -34.71 -58.22 -28.81
N ASN A 85 -35.46 -57.14 -29.11
CA ASN A 85 -36.17 -56.24 -28.18
C ASN A 85 -35.31 -55.26 -27.32
N GLN A 86 -35.61 -53.96 -27.16
CA GLN A 86 -36.84 -53.21 -27.40
C GLN A 86 -36.59 -51.70 -27.18
N SER A 87 -37.38 -50.88 -27.90
CA SER A 87 -37.98 -49.57 -27.55
C SER A 87 -37.07 -48.42 -27.05
N GLN A 88 -36.85 -47.35 -27.83
CA GLN A 88 -37.76 -46.24 -28.20
C GLN A 88 -37.78 -45.06 -27.23
N ASN A 89 -37.50 -43.88 -27.83
CA ASN A 89 -37.94 -42.52 -27.49
C ASN A 89 -37.42 -41.89 -26.18
N GLY A 90 -36.97 -40.65 -26.14
CA GLY A 90 -36.89 -39.57 -27.12
C GLY A 90 -36.41 -38.29 -26.41
N GLU A 91 -35.93 -37.33 -27.20
CA GLU A 91 -35.73 -35.89 -26.89
C GLU A 91 -34.69 -35.55 -25.79
N GLY A 92 -33.75 -34.63 -25.93
CA GLY A 92 -33.60 -33.53 -26.87
C GLY A 92 -33.09 -32.30 -26.13
N ARG A 93 -31.79 -31.97 -26.33
CA ARG A 93 -31.07 -30.70 -26.06
C ARG A 93 -30.67 -30.37 -24.61
N VAL A 94 -29.36 -30.25 -24.37
CA VAL A 94 -28.66 -28.98 -24.03
C VAL A 94 -27.18 -29.08 -24.45
N SER A 95 -26.69 -27.98 -25.01
CA SER A 95 -25.37 -27.72 -25.59
C SER A 95 -24.17 -27.83 -24.62
N ILE A 96 -23.06 -28.42 -25.09
CA ILE A 96 -21.71 -28.20 -24.56
C ILE A 96 -20.89 -27.50 -25.64
N ILE A 97 -20.55 -26.23 -25.41
CA ILE A 97 -19.42 -25.55 -26.06
C ILE A 97 -18.43 -25.27 -24.92
N GLU A 98 -17.29 -25.94 -24.91
CA GLU A 98 -16.14 -25.52 -24.08
C GLU A 98 -14.88 -25.42 -24.94
N GLY A 99 -14.72 -24.23 -25.50
CA GLY A 99 -13.43 -23.66 -25.88
C GLY A 99 -13.46 -22.22 -25.40
N GLY A 100 -12.67 -21.89 -24.36
CA GLY A 100 -12.78 -20.61 -23.67
C GLY A 100 -11.47 -20.21 -23.01
N SER A 101 -10.60 -19.60 -23.80
CA SER A 101 -9.49 -18.75 -23.35
C SER A 101 -10.00 -17.74 -22.31
N ILE A 102 -9.50 -17.83 -21.07
CA ILE A 102 -9.85 -16.89 -20.01
C ILE A 102 -9.14 -15.58 -20.30
N ALA A 103 -9.87 -14.68 -20.95
CA ALA A 103 -9.55 -13.27 -21.03
C ALA A 103 -9.54 -12.68 -19.61
N PHE A 104 -8.36 -12.34 -19.10
CA PHE A 104 -8.20 -11.51 -17.91
C PHE A 104 -8.71 -10.10 -18.25
N LYS A 105 -9.97 -9.82 -17.91
CA LYS A 105 -10.45 -8.45 -17.80
C LYS A 105 -9.71 -7.77 -16.65
N SER A 106 -9.18 -6.59 -16.91
CA SER A 106 -8.51 -5.68 -15.97
C SER A 106 -9.47 -5.23 -14.85
N SER A 107 -9.69 -6.10 -13.86
CA SER A 107 -10.23 -5.70 -12.57
C SER A 107 -9.14 -4.96 -11.82
N SER A 108 -9.43 -3.74 -11.35
CA SER A 108 -8.56 -2.96 -10.48
C SER A 108 -7.91 -3.83 -9.40
N PRO A 109 -6.60 -3.67 -9.11
CA PRO A 109 -5.92 -4.50 -8.13
C PRO A 109 -6.60 -4.40 -6.76
N ASN A 110 -6.72 -5.54 -6.07
CA ASN A 110 -7.28 -5.59 -4.72
C ASN A 110 -6.55 -4.60 -3.79
N VAL A 111 -7.31 -3.88 -2.97
CA VAL A 111 -6.75 -2.90 -2.05
C VAL A 111 -5.90 -3.60 -0.99
N CYS A 112 -4.68 -3.12 -0.80
CA CYS A 112 -3.76 -3.67 0.19
C CYS A 112 -4.34 -3.55 1.61
N ASN A 113 -4.48 -4.67 2.31
CA ASN A 113 -4.95 -4.72 3.69
C ASN A 113 -4.02 -4.00 4.70
N VAL A 114 -2.75 -3.77 4.34
CA VAL A 114 -1.75 -3.05 5.16
C VAL A 114 -1.68 -1.57 4.84
N CYS A 115 -1.41 -1.18 3.59
CA CYS A 115 -1.14 0.21 3.23
C CYS A 115 -2.34 0.95 2.64
N LEU A 116 -3.48 0.29 2.45
CA LEU A 116 -4.73 0.89 1.96
C LEU A 116 -4.54 1.72 0.67
N GLY A 117 -3.76 1.21 -0.28
CA GLY A 117 -3.50 1.87 -1.57
C GLY A 117 -2.27 2.79 -1.62
N ILE A 118 -1.64 3.13 -0.49
CA ILE A 118 -0.52 4.09 -0.46
C ILE A 118 0.67 3.65 -1.33
N LEU A 119 1.04 2.37 -1.29
CA LEU A 119 2.08 1.78 -2.15
C LEU A 119 1.50 1.09 -3.39
N GLN A 120 0.29 1.47 -3.79
CA GLN A 120 -0.34 1.03 -5.04
C GLN A 120 -0.46 2.28 -5.92
N GLU A 121 -1.66 2.79 -6.17
CA GLU A 121 -1.89 3.96 -7.04
C GLU A 121 -1.25 5.26 -6.54
N PHE A 122 -1.15 5.50 -5.22
CA PHE A 122 -0.67 6.78 -4.69
C PHE A 122 0.84 6.96 -4.77
N CYS A 123 1.60 5.95 -5.17
CA CYS A 123 3.03 6.09 -5.45
C CYS A 123 3.36 5.99 -6.95
N GLU A 124 2.35 5.90 -7.82
CA GLU A 124 2.56 5.84 -9.28
C GLU A 124 2.65 7.23 -9.91
N LYS A 125 3.26 7.29 -11.11
CA LYS A 125 3.50 8.52 -11.86
C LYS A 125 2.24 9.35 -12.08
N GLU A 126 1.09 8.73 -12.36
CA GLU A 126 -0.17 9.44 -12.61
C GLU A 126 -0.65 10.25 -11.42
N PHE A 127 -0.51 9.71 -10.20
CA PHE A 127 -0.87 10.42 -8.99
C PHE A 127 0.08 11.60 -8.73
N ILE A 128 1.39 11.35 -8.87
CA ILE A 128 2.42 12.38 -8.67
C ILE A 128 2.22 13.53 -9.66
N LYS A 129 1.90 13.22 -10.92
CA LYS A 129 1.58 14.23 -11.93
C LYS A 129 0.40 15.12 -11.53
N LYS A 130 -0.67 14.54 -10.98
CA LYS A 130 -1.81 15.33 -10.46
C LYS A 130 -1.39 16.26 -9.33
N VAL A 131 -0.47 15.81 -8.47
CA VAL A 131 0.08 16.64 -7.39
C VAL A 131 0.89 17.79 -7.96
N CYS A 132 1.82 17.50 -8.88
CA CYS A 132 2.66 18.50 -9.53
C CYS A 132 1.84 19.56 -10.28
N GLN A 133 0.79 19.16 -10.99
CA GLN A 133 -0.12 20.10 -11.67
C GLN A 133 -0.77 21.09 -10.71
N LYS A 134 -1.13 20.64 -9.49
CA LYS A 134 -1.69 21.53 -8.47
C LYS A 134 -0.64 22.49 -7.91
N VAL A 135 0.61 22.03 -7.76
CA VAL A 135 1.75 22.83 -7.33
C VAL A 135 2.06 23.92 -8.36
N GLU A 136 2.15 23.58 -9.64
CA GLU A 136 2.39 24.52 -10.73
C GLU A 136 1.27 25.57 -10.83
N ALA A 137 0.01 25.15 -10.70
CA ALA A 137 -1.14 26.05 -10.70
C ALA A 137 -1.13 27.06 -9.53
N SER A 138 -0.33 26.82 -8.48
CA SER A 138 -0.20 27.73 -7.34
C SER A 138 0.77 28.89 -7.61
N GLY A 139 1.55 28.84 -8.68
CA GLY A 139 2.37 29.98 -9.14
C GLY A 139 3.52 30.39 -8.20
N PHE A 140 4.01 29.47 -7.35
CA PHE A 140 5.17 29.73 -6.51
C PHE A 140 6.47 29.67 -7.30
N GLU A 141 7.43 30.52 -6.93
CA GLU A 141 8.82 30.41 -7.37
C GLU A 141 9.59 29.54 -6.38
N PHE A 142 10.27 28.51 -6.88
CA PHE A 142 11.10 27.62 -6.06
C PHE A 142 12.19 26.97 -6.91
N THR A 143 13.33 26.65 -6.28
CA THR A 143 14.48 25.99 -6.93
C THR A 143 14.75 24.58 -6.39
N ASN A 144 14.08 24.22 -5.30
CA ASN A 144 14.07 22.92 -4.65
C ASN A 144 12.75 22.78 -3.88
N LEU A 145 12.39 21.56 -3.47
CA LEU A 145 11.22 21.34 -2.61
C LEU A 145 11.51 20.37 -1.47
N VAL A 146 10.75 20.48 -0.39
CA VAL A 146 10.61 19.44 0.63
C VAL A 146 9.25 18.77 0.47
N PHE A 147 9.25 17.43 0.36
CA PHE A 147 8.02 16.67 0.27
C PHE A 147 7.59 16.13 1.64
N SER A 148 6.40 16.53 2.06
CA SER A 148 5.77 16.20 3.33
C SER A 148 4.55 15.33 3.10
N VAL A 149 4.48 14.20 3.80
CA VAL A 149 3.36 13.27 3.69
C VAL A 149 2.87 12.83 5.06
N SER A 150 1.54 12.86 5.21
CA SER A 150 0.80 12.46 6.39
C SER A 150 -0.13 11.30 6.05
N PHE A 151 0.01 10.20 6.79
CA PHE A 151 -0.80 8.99 6.58
C PHE A 151 -1.86 8.81 7.67
N PRO A 152 -2.94 8.05 7.39
CA PRO A 152 -3.94 7.73 8.39
C PRO A 152 -3.30 7.03 9.60
N PRO A 153 -3.55 7.49 10.84
CA PRO A 153 -2.98 6.91 12.06
C PRO A 153 -3.23 5.41 12.21
N GLN A 154 -4.37 4.92 11.71
CA GLN A 154 -4.74 3.50 11.73
C GLN A 154 -3.84 2.59 10.90
N LEU A 155 -3.08 3.12 9.92
CA LEU A 155 -2.10 2.30 9.20
C LEU A 155 -1.09 1.67 10.15
N SER A 156 -0.76 2.37 11.24
CA SER A 156 0.13 1.85 12.27
C SER A 156 -0.42 0.60 12.98
N VAL A 157 -1.74 0.50 13.16
CA VAL A 157 -2.39 -0.68 13.74
C VAL A 157 -2.29 -1.86 12.78
N ARG A 158 -2.58 -1.62 11.49
CA ARG A 158 -2.51 -2.63 10.43
C ARG A 158 -1.09 -3.13 10.19
N GLU A 159 -0.11 -2.22 10.20
CA GLU A 159 1.30 -2.55 10.12
C GLU A 159 1.76 -3.40 11.31
N HIS A 160 1.25 -3.11 12.52
CA HIS A 160 1.53 -3.92 13.71
C HIS A 160 0.90 -5.33 13.63
N ALA A 161 -0.34 -5.44 13.16
CA ALA A 161 -0.99 -6.74 12.95
C ALA A 161 -0.24 -7.59 11.92
N ALA A 162 0.10 -7.02 10.77
CA ALA A 162 0.91 -7.70 9.76
C ALA A 162 2.29 -8.09 10.31
N TRP A 163 2.92 -7.24 11.11
CA TRP A 163 4.16 -7.56 11.80
C TRP A 163 4.04 -8.78 12.73
N LEU A 164 3.00 -8.85 13.55
CA LEU A 164 2.78 -10.00 14.45
C LEU A 164 2.59 -11.32 13.68
N LEU A 165 1.95 -11.24 12.50
CA LEU A 165 1.79 -12.38 11.61
C LEU A 165 3.14 -12.85 11.04
N VAL A 166 3.95 -11.90 10.52
CA VAL A 166 5.29 -12.19 10.00
C VAL A 166 6.19 -12.76 11.08
N LYS A 167 6.20 -12.14 12.27
CA LYS A 167 6.98 -12.60 13.43
C LYS A 167 6.63 -14.04 13.81
N GLN A 168 5.34 -14.39 13.81
CA GLN A 168 4.89 -15.76 14.08
C GLN A 168 5.37 -16.73 12.99
N GLU A 169 5.28 -16.36 11.72
CA GLU A 169 5.69 -17.22 10.61
C GLU A 169 7.21 -17.43 10.54
N MET A 170 7.98 -16.39 10.83
CA MET A 170 9.44 -16.48 10.94
C MET A 170 9.87 -17.36 12.12
N GLY A 171 9.15 -17.27 13.25
CA GLY A 171 9.38 -18.12 14.42
C GLY A 171 9.20 -19.61 14.12
N LYS A 172 8.26 -20.00 13.26
CA LYS A 172 8.10 -21.40 12.82
C LYS A 172 9.29 -21.90 12.01
N GLN A 173 9.97 -21.00 11.29
CA GLN A 173 11.15 -21.29 10.47
C GLN A 173 12.45 -21.17 11.27
N SER A 174 12.38 -20.96 12.59
CA SER A 174 13.54 -20.69 13.46
C SER A 174 14.36 -19.46 13.02
N LEU A 175 13.74 -18.53 12.31
CA LEU A 175 14.32 -17.26 11.90
C LEU A 175 13.84 -16.16 12.85
N SER A 176 14.73 -15.25 13.22
CA SER A 176 14.37 -14.03 13.94
C SER A 176 14.29 -12.86 12.97
N LEU A 177 13.22 -12.08 13.09
CA LEU A 177 13.08 -10.77 12.47
C LEU A 177 12.81 -9.79 13.60
N GLY A 178 13.54 -8.67 13.61
CA GLY A 178 13.31 -7.53 14.48
C GLY A 178 12.35 -6.54 13.86
N ARG A 179 11.66 -5.76 14.69
CA ARG A 179 10.73 -4.73 14.20
C ARG A 179 11.43 -3.63 13.38
N ASN A 180 12.73 -3.43 13.63
CA ASN A 180 13.56 -2.45 12.93
C ASN A 180 14.02 -2.95 11.55
N ASP A 181 13.87 -4.23 11.26
CA ASP A 181 14.26 -4.82 9.97
C ASP A 181 13.17 -4.58 8.91
N ILE A 182 11.99 -4.08 9.32
CA ILE A 182 10.91 -3.72 8.41
C ILE A 182 11.13 -2.30 7.89
N VAL A 183 11.20 -2.16 6.57
CA VAL A 183 11.25 -0.84 5.93
C VAL A 183 9.97 -0.06 6.20
N GLN A 184 10.09 1.18 6.70
CA GLN A 184 8.94 1.99 7.08
C GLN A 184 8.12 2.47 5.88
N LEU A 185 6.81 2.71 6.08
CA LEU A 185 5.90 2.97 4.95
C LEU A 185 6.26 4.29 4.29
N LYS A 186 6.56 5.28 5.13
CA LYS A 186 7.00 6.60 4.72
C LYS A 186 8.33 6.56 3.98
N GLU A 187 9.21 5.65 4.33
CA GLU A 187 10.52 5.52 3.71
C GLU A 187 10.41 4.91 2.31
N ALA A 188 9.76 3.75 2.19
CA ALA A 188 9.49 3.12 0.89
C ALA A 188 8.69 4.05 -0.04
N TYR A 189 7.70 4.77 0.49
CA TYR A 189 6.94 5.75 -0.29
C TYR A 189 7.84 6.86 -0.85
N LYS A 190 8.74 7.41 -0.03
CA LYS A 190 9.70 8.43 -0.47
C LYS A 190 10.69 7.91 -1.51
N TRP A 191 11.16 6.66 -1.39
CA TRP A 191 12.06 6.07 -2.39
C TRP A 191 11.45 6.01 -3.79
N ILE A 192 10.14 5.84 -3.86
CA ILE A 192 9.37 5.78 -5.10
C ILE A 192 9.02 7.18 -5.60
N THR A 193 8.46 8.03 -4.72
CA THR A 193 7.87 9.30 -5.14
C THR A 193 8.89 10.42 -5.31
N HIS A 194 10.01 10.41 -4.57
CA HIS A 194 11.00 11.48 -4.66
C HIS A 194 11.59 11.67 -6.07
N PRO A 195 12.05 10.61 -6.76
CA PRO A 195 12.49 10.74 -8.16
C PRO A 195 11.38 11.25 -9.09
N LEU A 196 10.14 10.80 -8.88
CA LEU A 196 9.01 11.20 -9.72
C LEU A 196 8.68 12.69 -9.59
N PHE A 197 8.67 13.22 -8.36
CA PHE A 197 8.52 14.66 -8.13
C PHE A 197 9.66 15.46 -8.75
N SER A 198 10.89 14.96 -8.64
CA SER A 198 12.06 15.65 -9.18
C SER A 198 12.08 15.66 -10.71
N GLU A 199 11.66 14.57 -11.34
CA GLU A 199 11.49 14.46 -12.79
C GLU A 199 10.37 15.39 -13.29
N GLU A 200 9.20 15.38 -12.64
CA GLU A 200 8.02 16.12 -13.13
C GLU A 200 8.15 17.64 -12.91
N LEU A 201 8.70 18.10 -11.77
CA LEU A 201 8.86 19.52 -11.47
C LEU A 201 10.22 20.09 -11.93
N GLY A 202 11.14 19.24 -12.40
CA GLY A 202 12.47 19.68 -12.85
C GLY A 202 13.38 20.26 -11.75
N VAL A 203 13.05 20.06 -10.48
CA VAL A 203 13.81 20.57 -9.33
C VAL A 203 14.21 19.42 -8.37
N PRO A 204 15.32 19.54 -7.63
CA PRO A 204 15.71 18.54 -6.65
C PRO A 204 14.83 18.59 -5.40
N ILE A 205 14.72 17.45 -4.72
CA ILE A 205 14.14 17.36 -3.37
C ILE A 205 15.22 17.61 -2.32
N ASP A 206 15.02 18.61 -1.49
CA ASP A 206 15.89 18.98 -0.37
C ASP A 206 15.07 19.05 0.93
N GLY A 207 15.50 18.31 1.96
CA GLY A 207 14.87 18.33 3.28
C GLY A 207 14.98 19.67 4.01
N LYS A 208 15.81 20.60 3.52
CA LYS A 208 15.97 21.96 4.04
C LYS A 208 15.33 23.04 3.16
N SER A 209 14.59 22.64 2.12
CA SER A 209 13.90 23.58 1.25
C SER A 209 12.94 24.48 2.03
N LEU A 210 12.81 25.73 1.60
CA LEU A 210 11.78 26.64 2.08
C LEU A 210 10.42 26.35 1.45
N PHE A 211 10.37 25.61 0.35
CA PHE A 211 9.14 25.29 -0.36
C PHE A 211 8.67 23.88 0.01
N GLU A 212 7.55 23.79 0.71
CA GLU A 212 6.95 22.53 1.14
C GLU A 212 5.77 22.15 0.24
N VAL A 213 5.79 20.91 -0.26
CA VAL A 213 4.62 20.27 -0.87
C VAL A 213 4.10 19.21 0.10
N SER A 214 2.86 19.35 0.54
CA SER A 214 2.24 18.50 1.55
C SER A 214 1.05 17.70 0.98
N VAL A 215 1.00 16.41 1.31
CA VAL A 215 -0.13 15.52 0.98
C VAL A 215 -0.61 14.82 2.24
N VAL A 216 -1.90 14.94 2.52
CA VAL A 216 -2.55 14.32 3.69
C VAL A 216 -3.52 13.26 3.20
N PHE A 217 -3.31 12.03 3.65
CA PHE A 217 -4.20 10.90 3.37
C PHE A 217 -5.11 10.60 4.55
N ALA A 218 -6.35 10.24 4.26
CA ALA A 218 -7.34 9.75 5.21
C ALA A 218 -7.94 8.43 4.72
N HIS A 219 -8.51 7.64 5.62
CA HIS A 219 -9.25 6.43 5.24
C HIS A 219 -10.48 6.29 6.14
N PRO A 220 -11.65 6.84 5.74
CA PRO A 220 -12.85 6.91 6.58
C PRO A 220 -13.35 5.54 7.07
N GLU A 221 -13.28 4.51 6.22
CA GLU A 221 -13.77 3.16 6.55
C GLU A 221 -13.03 2.51 7.74
N THR A 222 -11.80 2.93 8.05
CA THR A 222 -10.95 2.27 9.07
C THR A 222 -10.53 3.20 10.19
N VAL A 223 -11.20 4.34 10.35
CA VAL A 223 -10.89 5.30 11.43
C VAL A 223 -11.06 4.64 12.80
N GLU A 224 -12.02 3.73 12.93
CA GLU A 224 -12.33 3.02 14.16
C GLU A 224 -11.25 2.01 14.59
N ASP A 225 -10.35 1.61 13.69
CA ASP A 225 -9.23 0.70 14.01
C ASP A 225 -8.35 1.25 15.15
N CYS A 226 -8.35 2.56 15.40
CA CYS A 226 -7.59 3.15 16.52
C CYS A 226 -8.36 3.17 17.85
N HIS A 227 -9.69 3.00 17.84
CA HIS A 227 -10.53 3.29 19.00
C HIS A 227 -10.25 2.38 20.19
N PHE A 228 -10.00 1.09 19.95
CA PHE A 228 -9.71 0.13 21.02
C PHE A 228 -8.45 0.50 21.82
N LEU A 229 -7.48 1.19 21.20
CA LEU A 229 -6.26 1.63 21.88
C LEU A 229 -6.52 2.65 23.00
N ARG A 230 -7.66 3.36 22.95
CA ARG A 230 -8.06 4.30 23.99
C ARG A 230 -8.33 3.60 25.33
N ALA A 231 -8.89 2.40 25.28
CA ALA A 231 -9.13 1.58 26.47
C ALA A 231 -7.82 1.06 27.08
N ILE A 232 -6.79 0.87 26.24
CA ILE A 232 -5.54 0.21 26.62
C ILE A 232 -4.50 1.21 27.15
N CYS A 233 -4.37 2.37 26.50
CA CYS A 233 -3.53 3.47 26.99
C CYS A 233 -4.31 4.80 26.99
N PRO A 234 -5.20 5.04 27.96
CA PRO A 234 -5.92 6.32 28.07
C PRO A 234 -4.96 7.52 28.15
N ASP A 235 -3.81 7.32 28.81
CA ASP A 235 -2.78 8.36 28.95
C ASP A 235 -2.16 8.79 27.62
N CYS A 236 -2.16 7.92 26.61
CA CYS A 236 -1.62 8.22 25.28
C CYS A 236 -2.56 9.15 24.49
N PHE A 237 -3.84 9.23 24.86
CA PHE A 237 -4.93 9.86 24.10
C PHE A 237 -5.63 10.97 24.88
N LYS A 238 -4.89 11.76 25.66
CA LYS A 238 -5.47 12.92 26.37
C LYS A 238 -5.89 13.99 25.35
N PRO A 239 -7.16 14.45 25.38
CA PRO A 239 -7.61 15.54 24.51
C PRO A 239 -6.78 16.80 24.78
N ALA A 240 -6.05 17.29 23.78
CA ALA A 240 -5.43 18.61 23.87
C ALA A 240 -6.50 19.67 23.55
N LYS A 241 -6.50 20.80 24.28
CA LYS A 241 -7.53 21.85 24.19
C LYS A 241 -7.78 22.41 22.78
N ASN A 242 -6.89 22.18 21.80
CA ASN A 242 -6.93 22.74 20.45
C ASN A 242 -6.73 21.72 19.30
N LYS A 243 -6.85 20.40 19.53
CA LYS A 243 -6.67 19.40 18.44
C LYS A 243 -8.00 18.73 18.07
N GLN A 244 -8.36 18.79 16.78
CA GLN A 244 -9.54 18.14 16.20
C GLN A 244 -9.47 16.60 16.28
N SER A 245 -8.28 16.00 16.28
CA SER A 245 -8.11 14.54 16.39
C SER A 245 -7.22 14.15 17.57
N VAL A 246 -7.74 13.25 18.40
CA VAL A 246 -7.04 12.66 19.54
C VAL A 246 -6.04 11.58 19.08
N PHE A 247 -6.30 10.93 17.94
CA PHE A 247 -5.50 9.84 17.41
C PHE A 247 -4.42 10.36 16.49
N THR A 248 -3.30 10.81 17.05
CA THR A 248 -2.10 11.10 16.25
C THR A 248 -1.31 9.82 16.00
N ARG A 249 -0.59 9.73 14.87
CA ARG A 249 0.29 8.57 14.57
C ARG A 249 1.27 8.27 15.72
N MET A 250 1.84 9.32 16.33
CA MET A 250 2.77 9.17 17.46
C MET A 250 2.08 8.56 18.70
N ALA A 251 0.87 9.01 19.03
CA ALA A 251 0.09 8.46 20.15
C ALA A 251 -0.28 6.99 19.90
N VAL A 252 -0.70 6.66 18.69
CA VAL A 252 -1.02 5.28 18.27
C VAL A 252 0.22 4.39 18.37
N MET A 253 1.38 4.82 17.86
CA MET A 253 2.63 4.06 17.99
C MET A 253 3.05 3.85 19.45
N LYS A 254 2.88 4.86 20.30
CA LYS A 254 3.17 4.75 21.74
C LYS A 254 2.24 3.73 22.42
N ALA A 255 0.96 3.72 22.06
CA ALA A 255 0.00 2.74 22.59
C ALA A 255 0.31 1.31 22.10
N LEU A 256 0.65 1.15 20.82
CA LEU A 256 1.05 -0.15 20.23
C LEU A 256 2.36 -0.72 20.80
N ASN A 257 3.23 0.13 21.36
CA ASN A 257 4.43 -0.34 22.05
C ASN A 257 4.16 -0.79 23.50
N LYS A 258 2.99 -0.48 24.05
CA LYS A 258 2.60 -0.82 25.44
C LYS A 258 1.63 -2.00 25.52
N ILE A 259 0.84 -2.23 24.48
CA ILE A 259 -0.11 -3.33 24.43
C ILE A 259 0.61 -4.68 24.35
N ASN A 260 0.09 -5.68 25.06
CA ASN A 260 0.56 -7.06 24.93
C ASN A 260 0.05 -7.70 23.63
N GLU A 261 0.82 -8.62 23.05
CA GLU A 261 0.46 -9.26 21.77
C GLU A 261 -0.88 -10.03 21.85
N GLU A 262 -1.16 -10.69 22.97
CA GLU A 262 -2.41 -11.42 23.20
C GLU A 262 -3.63 -10.49 23.22
N ASP A 263 -3.52 -9.35 23.92
CA ASP A 263 -4.59 -8.37 24.03
C ASP A 263 -4.83 -7.67 22.69
N PHE A 264 -3.77 -7.43 21.92
CA PHE A 264 -3.88 -6.93 20.55
C PHE A 264 -4.68 -7.90 19.67
N ARG A 265 -4.32 -9.19 19.67
CA ARG A 265 -4.99 -10.23 18.85
C ARG A 265 -6.46 -10.46 19.22
N LYS A 266 -6.84 -10.22 20.48
CA LYS A 266 -8.24 -10.27 20.93
C LYS A 266 -9.08 -9.10 20.39
N GLN A 267 -8.47 -7.93 20.23
CA GLN A 267 -9.16 -6.69 19.87
C GLN A 267 -9.10 -6.37 18.36
N PHE A 268 -8.07 -6.84 17.65
CA PHE A 268 -7.84 -6.52 16.24
C PHE A 268 -7.49 -7.75 15.40
N PRO A 269 -8.06 -7.90 14.18
CA PRO A 269 -7.79 -9.05 13.32
C PRO A 269 -6.33 -9.11 12.85
N CYS A 270 -5.76 -10.31 12.86
CA CYS A 270 -4.39 -10.60 12.45
C CYS A 270 -4.39 -11.86 11.57
N PRO A 271 -4.39 -11.75 10.23
CA PRO A 271 -4.09 -10.58 9.40
C PRO A 271 -5.17 -9.47 9.42
N PRO A 272 -4.80 -8.21 9.09
CA PRO A 272 -5.78 -7.17 8.82
C PRO A 272 -6.75 -7.58 7.71
N ASN A 273 -8.02 -7.21 7.86
CA ASN A 273 -9.03 -7.39 6.82
C ASN A 273 -8.74 -6.45 5.64
N SER A 274 -8.94 -6.94 4.42
CA SER A 274 -8.88 -6.12 3.21
C SER A 274 -10.02 -5.10 3.21
N PRO A 275 -9.73 -3.79 3.05
CA PRO A 275 -10.76 -2.75 2.97
C PRO A 275 -11.50 -2.83 1.63
N LYS A 276 -12.62 -2.13 1.53
CA LYS A 276 -13.38 -1.99 0.27
C LYS A 276 -12.79 -0.92 -0.63
N ALA A 277 -12.25 0.15 -0.04
CA ALA A 277 -11.70 1.29 -0.76
C ALA A 277 -10.24 1.55 -0.40
N VAL A 278 -9.56 2.30 -1.27
CA VAL A 278 -8.22 2.87 -1.02
C VAL A 278 -8.33 4.13 -0.15
N CYS A 279 -7.20 4.64 0.33
CA CYS A 279 -7.13 5.95 0.99
C CYS A 279 -7.75 7.07 0.12
N SER A 280 -8.34 8.07 0.76
CA SER A 280 -8.71 9.33 0.13
C SER A 280 -7.64 10.39 0.39
N VAL A 281 -7.34 11.23 -0.59
CA VAL A 281 -6.54 12.44 -0.37
C VAL A 281 -7.42 13.48 0.31
N LEU A 282 -7.09 13.82 1.56
CA LEU A 282 -7.81 14.81 2.34
C LEU A 282 -7.39 16.22 1.93
N GLU A 283 -6.07 16.46 1.90
CA GLU A 283 -5.47 17.76 1.61
C GLU A 283 -4.25 17.57 0.70
N MET A 284 -4.05 18.55 -0.16
CA MET A 284 -2.89 18.67 -1.02
C MET A 284 -2.57 20.14 -1.12
N GLU A 285 -1.48 20.56 -0.51
CA GLU A 285 -1.13 21.97 -0.35
C GLU A 285 0.34 22.18 -0.69
N CYS A 286 0.68 23.42 -1.03
CA CYS A 286 2.06 23.84 -1.11
C CYS A 286 2.21 25.22 -0.46
N ALA A 287 3.32 25.43 0.22
CA ALA A 287 3.60 26.66 0.94
C ALA A 287 5.08 27.02 0.81
N HIS A 288 5.37 28.32 0.74
CA HIS A 288 6.73 28.83 0.77
C HIS A 288 7.02 29.47 2.14
N GLY A 289 8.16 29.11 2.72
CA GLY A 289 8.66 29.68 3.96
C GLY A 289 8.89 31.19 3.84
N ALA A 290 8.90 31.87 4.98
CA ALA A 290 9.07 33.31 5.02
C ALA A 290 10.42 33.73 4.39
N VAL A 291 10.37 34.76 3.55
CA VAL A 291 11.54 35.47 3.04
C VAL A 291 11.65 36.80 3.78
N PHE A 292 12.84 37.11 4.28
CA PHE A 292 13.07 38.29 5.10
C PHE A 292 13.81 39.34 4.28
N VAL A 293 13.29 40.57 4.27
CA VAL A 293 13.96 41.73 3.70
C VAL A 293 14.53 42.55 4.85
N ALA A 294 15.83 42.77 4.86
CA ALA A 294 16.50 43.64 5.80
C ALA A 294 16.96 44.91 5.08
N GLY A 295 16.80 46.06 5.72
CA GLY A 295 17.24 47.35 5.19
C GLY A 295 17.23 48.43 6.26
N ASN A 296 18.04 49.47 6.07
CA ASN A 296 17.97 50.68 6.87
C ASN A 296 16.96 51.62 6.22
N ILE A 297 15.92 52.00 6.96
CA ILE A 297 15.01 53.07 6.53
C ILE A 297 15.71 54.40 6.84
N PHE A 298 16.35 54.99 5.83
CA PHE A 298 16.79 56.38 5.93
C PHE A 298 15.57 57.27 5.74
N CYS A 299 15.06 57.85 6.83
CA CYS A 299 14.19 59.02 6.72
C CYS A 299 15.00 60.18 6.14
N LEU A 300 14.90 60.41 4.83
CA LEU A 300 15.20 61.72 4.27
C LEU A 300 14.08 62.65 4.76
N GLU A 301 14.34 63.39 5.85
CA GLU A 301 13.47 64.47 6.32
C GLU A 301 13.40 65.58 5.26
N TYR A 302 12.56 65.38 4.25
CA TYR A 302 12.02 66.42 3.38
C TYR A 302 10.50 66.41 3.46
N THR A 303 9.93 66.41 4.67
CA THR A 303 8.54 66.81 4.87
C THR A 303 8.29 67.16 6.34
N TYR A 304 8.21 68.46 6.63
CA TYR A 304 7.38 68.93 7.72
C TYR A 304 5.97 68.35 7.50
N ALA A 305 5.40 67.71 8.52
CA ALA A 305 4.03 67.15 8.55
C ALA A 305 3.80 65.70 8.06
N VAL A 306 4.66 64.75 8.43
CA VAL A 306 4.23 63.32 8.52
C VAL A 306 4.14 62.91 10.00
N ASN A 307 3.26 63.60 10.74
CA ASN A 307 2.73 63.13 12.03
C ASN A 307 1.47 63.91 12.46
N LEU A 308 0.58 64.28 11.51
CA LEU A 308 -0.69 64.94 11.86
C LEU A 308 -1.83 63.96 12.18
N LEU A 309 -1.64 62.64 12.04
CA LEU A 309 -2.70 61.66 12.32
C LEU A 309 -2.75 61.16 13.77
N THR A 310 -1.77 61.51 14.60
CA THR A 310 -1.76 61.14 16.03
C THR A 310 -2.28 62.26 16.94
N PHE A 311 -2.51 63.48 16.41
CA PHE A 311 -2.97 64.63 17.21
C PHE A 311 -4.48 64.96 17.06
N LEU A 312 -5.15 64.49 16.01
CA LEU A 312 -6.57 64.81 15.74
C LEU A 312 -7.59 63.80 16.31
N LYS A 313 -7.16 62.80 17.09
CA LYS A 313 -8.06 61.84 17.79
C LYS A 313 -8.38 62.22 19.24
N LYS A 314 -8.11 63.47 19.66
CA LYS A 314 -8.42 63.97 21.01
C LYS A 314 -9.37 65.17 21.05
N LEU A 315 -10.01 65.51 19.92
CA LEU A 315 -11.05 66.54 19.85
C LEU A 315 -12.23 66.02 19.02
N ASN A 316 -13.06 65.18 19.66
CA ASN A 316 -14.51 65.08 19.50
C ASN A 316 -15.06 64.16 20.59
#